data_AF-A0A2L0CGJ4-F1
#
_entry.id   AF-A0A2L0CGJ4-F1
#
_cell.length_a   1.000
_cell.length_b   1.000
_cell.length_c   1.000
_cell.angle_alpha   90.00
_cell.angle_beta   90.00
_cell.angle_gamma   90.00
#
_symmetry.space_group_name_H-M   'P 1'
#
loop_
_entity.id
_entity.type
_entity.pdbx_description
1 polymer ?
#
loop_
_entity_poly.entity_id
_entity_poly.type
_entity_poly.pdbx_seq_one_letter_code
_entity_poly.pdbx_strand_id
1 'polypeptide(L)'
;RVLKVSNDPSPGYNIEQLAKKGKKYVSLPYCVKGMDVSFSGILTYIEERIGKLKKNGYTPEDLCFSMQETVFAMLVETTERALAHCGSTEVLIVGGVGCNVRLQEMMGEMCKERGAKLF
;
A
#
# COMPACT_ATOMS: atom_id res chain seq x y z
N ARG A 1 -1.19 15.63 -3.11
CA ARG A 1 -1.40 16.77 -4.03
C ARG A 1 -2.78 16.72 -4.71
N VAL A 2 -3.14 15.60 -5.36
CA VAL A 2 -4.43 15.38 -6.05
C VAL A 2 -5.65 15.41 -5.10
N LEU A 3 -5.53 14.74 -3.95
CA LEU A 3 -6.59 14.66 -2.95
C LEU A 3 -6.61 15.83 -1.95
N LYS A 4 -5.72 16.82 -2.11
CA LYS A 4 -5.54 17.97 -1.18
C LYS A 4 -5.39 17.57 0.30
N VAL A 5 -4.86 16.39 0.58
CA VAL A 5 -4.52 15.93 1.93
C VAL A 5 -3.38 16.78 2.48
N SER A 6 -3.47 17.17 3.76
CA SER A 6 -2.41 17.91 4.45
C SER A 6 -1.12 17.08 4.49
N ASN A 7 0.02 17.77 4.39
CA ASN A 7 1.34 17.13 4.54
C ASN A 7 1.84 17.18 6.00
N ASP A 8 1.18 17.94 6.88
CA ASP A 8 1.53 18.10 8.29
C ASP A 8 0.72 17.12 9.16
N PRO A 9 1.31 16.35 10.10
CA PRO A 9 2.73 16.32 10.47
C PRO A 9 3.58 15.43 9.54
N SER A 10 2.96 14.48 8.82
CA SER A 10 3.59 13.79 7.71
C SER A 10 2.54 13.34 6.68
N PRO A 11 2.86 13.31 5.37
CA PRO A 11 1.90 12.94 4.33
C PRO A 11 1.46 11.47 4.46
N GLY A 12 2.38 10.57 4.82
CA GLY A 12 2.08 9.15 4.99
C GLY A 12 1.10 8.90 6.14
N TYR A 13 1.28 9.60 7.26
CA TYR A 13 0.38 9.48 8.41
C TYR A 13 -1.05 9.91 8.06
N ASN A 14 -1.22 11.05 7.38
CA ASN A 14 -2.56 11.53 7.03
C ASN A 14 -3.27 10.62 6.02
N ILE A 15 -2.52 10.03 5.07
CA ILE A 15 -3.07 9.04 4.14
C ILE A 15 -3.56 7.81 4.92
N GLU A 16 -2.81 7.34 5.91
CA GLU A 16 -3.21 6.23 6.77
C GLU A 16 -4.48 6.55 7.57
N GLN A 17 -4.57 7.74 8.17
CA GLN A 17 -5.75 8.14 8.93
C GLN A 17 -7.01 8.24 8.06
N LEU A 18 -6.86 8.67 6.80
CA LEU A 18 -7.96 8.68 5.83
C LEU A 18 -8.31 7.28 5.35
N ALA A 19 -7.31 6.43 5.07
CA ALA A 19 -7.51 5.06 4.64
C ALA A 19 -8.32 4.24 5.66
N LYS A 20 -8.11 4.44 6.96
CA LYS A 20 -8.90 3.80 8.04
C LYS A 20 -10.40 4.11 7.98
N LYS A 21 -10.80 5.20 7.32
CA LYS A 21 -12.20 5.60 7.14
C LYS A 21 -12.79 5.13 5.81
N GLY A 22 -11.95 4.65 4.89
CA GLY A 22 -12.37 4.11 3.60
C GLY A 22 -13.18 2.83 3.79
N LYS A 23 -14.21 2.64 2.96
CA LYS A 23 -15.09 1.47 3.00
C LYS A 23 -15.18 0.76 1.66
N LYS A 24 -14.92 1.46 0.57
CA LYS A 24 -15.01 0.93 -0.79
C LYS A 24 -13.62 0.76 -1.37
N TYR A 25 -13.34 -0.44 -1.85
CA TYR A 25 -12.14 -0.74 -2.61
C TYR A 25 -12.33 -0.37 -4.10
N VAL A 26 -11.37 0.33 -4.68
CA VAL A 26 -11.27 0.56 -6.11
C VAL A 26 -10.11 -0.23 -6.67
N SER A 27 -10.33 -0.96 -7.77
CA SER A 27 -9.25 -1.68 -8.43
C SER A 27 -8.27 -0.68 -9.05
N LEU A 28 -7.03 -0.73 -8.57
CA LEU A 28 -5.91 0.03 -9.10
C LEU A 28 -4.98 -0.89 -9.91
N PRO A 29 -4.15 -0.33 -10.81
CA PRO A 29 -3.16 -1.12 -11.53
C PRO A 29 -2.20 -1.82 -10.58
N TYR A 30 -2.08 -3.14 -10.70
CA TYR A 30 -1.17 -3.95 -9.92
C TYR A 30 0.06 -4.29 -10.76
N CYS A 31 1.15 -3.54 -10.57
CA CYS A 31 2.31 -3.58 -11.46
C CYS A 31 3.53 -4.21 -10.78
N VAL A 32 3.53 -5.54 -10.66
CA VAL A 32 4.67 -6.33 -10.17
C VAL A 32 5.31 -7.08 -11.34
N LYS A 33 6.63 -7.01 -11.47
CA LYS A 33 7.42 -7.71 -12.49
C LYS A 33 8.53 -8.49 -11.80
N GLY A 34 8.29 -9.77 -11.55
CA GLY A 34 9.23 -10.59 -10.77
C GLY A 34 9.30 -10.12 -9.32
N MET A 35 10.42 -9.51 -8.95
CA MET A 35 10.65 -8.90 -7.62
C MET A 35 10.58 -7.37 -7.65
N ASP A 36 10.36 -6.76 -8.83
CA ASP A 36 10.29 -5.31 -8.99
C ASP A 36 8.85 -4.81 -8.93
N VAL A 37 8.68 -3.62 -8.33
CA VAL A 37 7.40 -2.90 -8.23
C VAL A 37 7.44 -1.60 -9.01
N SER A 38 6.33 -1.23 -9.66
CA SER A 38 6.19 0.07 -10.33
C SER A 38 4.99 0.85 -9.79
N PHE A 39 5.25 2.01 -9.20
CA PHE A 39 4.23 2.87 -8.59
C PHE A 39 3.76 4.02 -9.50
N SER A 40 4.52 4.35 -10.54
CA SER A 40 4.23 5.49 -11.40
C SER A 40 2.86 5.37 -12.10
N GLY A 41 2.51 4.15 -12.53
CA GLY A 41 1.22 3.89 -13.18
C GLY A 41 0.01 4.07 -12.26
N ILE A 42 0.16 3.85 -10.96
CA ILE A 42 -0.94 3.97 -9.99
C ILE A 42 -1.34 5.42 -9.81
N LEU A 43 -0.36 6.32 -9.66
CA LEU A 43 -0.65 7.75 -9.46
C LEU A 43 -1.34 8.34 -10.69
N THR A 44 -0.81 8.09 -11.88
CA THR A 44 -1.39 8.56 -13.14
C THR A 44 -2.82 8.04 -13.32
N TYR A 45 -3.06 6.76 -13.03
CA TYR A 45 -4.39 6.17 -13.12
C TYR A 45 -5.41 6.87 -12.21
N ILE A 46 -5.01 7.19 -10.96
CA ILE A 46 -5.87 7.91 -10.02
C ILE A 46 -6.13 9.33 -10.53
N GLU A 47 -5.11 10.04 -11.00
CA GLU A 47 -5.23 11.41 -11.52
C GLU A 47 -6.19 11.50 -12.70
N GLU A 48 -6.07 10.60 -13.67
CA GLU A 48 -6.93 10.57 -14.86
C GLU A 48 -8.38 10.20 -14.53
N ARG A 49 -8.59 9.33 -13.53
CA ARG A 49 -9.92 8.76 -13.23
C ARG A 49 -10.62 9.40 -12.05
N ILE A 50 -9.98 10.28 -11.28
CA ILE A 50 -10.56 10.87 -10.06
C ILE A 50 -11.92 11.54 -10.32
N GLY A 51 -12.10 12.19 -11.47
CA GLY A 51 -13.38 12.80 -11.84
C GLY A 51 -14.51 11.78 -12.01
N LYS A 52 -14.21 10.62 -12.60
CA LYS A 52 -15.17 9.51 -12.75
C LYS A 52 -15.41 8.81 -11.42
N LEU A 53 -14.35 8.57 -10.64
CA LEU A 53 -14.45 7.91 -9.33
C LEU A 53 -15.30 8.73 -8.35
N LYS A 54 -15.13 10.06 -8.32
CA LYS A 54 -15.99 10.94 -7.53
C LYS A 54 -17.47 10.87 -7.95
N LYS A 55 -17.75 10.84 -9.26
CA LYS A 55 -19.13 10.66 -9.77
C LYS A 55 -19.73 9.31 -9.39
N ASN A 56 -18.90 8.28 -9.31
CA ASN A 56 -19.30 6.94 -8.88
C ASN A 56 -19.41 6.81 -7.34
N GLY A 57 -19.29 7.91 -6.60
CA GLY A 57 -19.46 7.95 -5.15
C GLY A 57 -18.30 7.35 -4.36
N TYR A 58 -17.07 7.39 -4.90
CA TYR A 58 -15.84 7.11 -4.14
C TYR A 58 -15.37 8.39 -3.44
N THR A 59 -15.05 8.26 -2.17
CA THR A 59 -14.52 9.37 -1.37
C THR A 59 -12.98 9.38 -1.39
N PRO A 60 -12.33 10.50 -0.99
CA PRO A 60 -10.88 10.52 -0.80
C PRO A 60 -10.36 9.43 0.13
N GLU A 61 -11.12 9.10 1.17
CA GLU A 61 -10.84 8.02 2.13
C GLU A 61 -10.80 6.65 1.45
N ASP A 62 -11.80 6.36 0.59
CA ASP A 62 -11.85 5.12 -0.20
C ASP A 62 -10.63 5.00 -1.14
N LEU A 63 -10.20 6.11 -1.73
CA LEU A 63 -9.03 6.15 -2.60
C LEU A 63 -7.73 5.92 -1.83
N CYS A 64 -7.58 6.54 -0.65
CA CYS A 64 -6.43 6.31 0.24
C CYS A 64 -6.39 4.85 0.70
N PHE A 65 -7.53 4.29 1.08
CA PHE A 65 -7.67 2.88 1.44
C PHE A 65 -7.22 1.96 0.31
N SER A 66 -7.83 2.12 -0.87
CA SER A 66 -7.53 1.29 -2.02
C SER A 66 -6.07 1.37 -2.45
N MET A 67 -5.50 2.58 -2.43
CA MET A 67 -4.09 2.80 -2.75
C MET A 67 -3.16 2.10 -1.75
N GLN A 68 -3.44 2.21 -0.45
CA GLN A 68 -2.65 1.52 0.57
C GLN A 68 -2.72 0.01 0.40
N GLU A 69 -3.92 -0.56 0.29
CA GLU A 69 -4.08 -2.01 0.11
C GLU A 69 -3.36 -2.52 -1.15
N THR A 70 -3.53 -1.85 -2.29
CA THR A 70 -2.87 -2.26 -3.54
C THR A 70 -1.35 -2.18 -3.43
N VAL A 71 -0.81 -1.05 -2.95
CA VAL A 71 0.64 -0.83 -2.88
C VAL A 71 1.29 -1.76 -1.86
N PHE A 72 0.69 -1.93 -0.68
CA PHE A 72 1.25 -2.81 0.35
C PHE A 72 1.14 -4.28 -0.03
N ALA A 73 0.08 -4.70 -0.71
CA ALA A 73 0.02 -6.04 -1.29
C ALA A 73 1.16 -6.30 -2.29
N MET A 74 1.44 -5.33 -3.17
CA MET A 74 2.58 -5.43 -4.10
C MET A 74 3.92 -5.58 -3.36
N LEU A 75 4.12 -4.81 -2.28
CA LEU A 75 5.33 -4.90 -1.46
C LEU A 75 5.42 -6.28 -0.79
N VAL A 76 4.36 -6.72 -0.11
CA VAL A 76 4.32 -8.01 0.58
C VAL A 76 4.57 -9.16 -0.39
N GLU A 77 3.96 -9.17 -1.58
CA GLU A 77 4.20 -10.18 -2.62
C GLU A 77 5.67 -10.22 -3.04
N THR A 78 6.29 -9.07 -3.31
CA THR A 78 7.71 -9.04 -3.71
C THR A 78 8.64 -9.43 -2.58
N THR A 79 8.34 -9.03 -1.33
CA THR A 79 9.10 -9.44 -0.15
C THR A 79 8.98 -10.93 0.10
N GLU A 80 7.79 -11.52 -0.04
CA GLU A 80 7.55 -12.95 0.10
C GLU A 80 8.33 -13.76 -0.95
N ARG A 81 8.34 -13.30 -2.21
CA ARG A 81 9.15 -13.90 -3.28
C ARG A 81 10.64 -13.86 -2.96
N ALA A 82 11.13 -12.71 -2.47
CA ALA A 82 12.53 -12.54 -2.10
C ALA A 82 12.91 -13.41 -0.88
N LEU A 83 12.04 -13.47 0.14
CA LEU A 83 12.20 -14.30 1.33
C LEU A 83 12.39 -15.77 0.94
N ALA A 84 11.50 -16.29 0.08
CA ALA A 84 11.56 -17.65 -0.43
C ALA A 84 12.81 -17.91 -1.29
N HIS A 85 13.19 -16.97 -2.14
CA HIS A 85 14.36 -17.11 -3.03
C HIS A 85 15.69 -17.11 -2.27
N CYS A 86 15.80 -16.32 -1.19
CA CYS A 86 17.01 -16.22 -0.39
C CYS A 86 17.08 -17.29 0.71
N GLY A 87 16.02 -18.05 0.96
CA GLY A 87 15.94 -19.02 2.06
C GLY A 87 16.00 -18.36 3.45
N SER A 88 15.64 -17.08 3.56
CA SER A 88 15.62 -16.36 4.83
C SER A 88 14.34 -16.66 5.59
N THR A 89 14.39 -16.50 6.91
CA THR A 89 13.23 -16.64 7.82
C THR A 89 12.97 -15.34 8.60
N GLU A 90 13.59 -14.23 8.17
CA GLU A 90 13.50 -12.95 8.84
C GLU A 90 13.24 -11.85 7.82
N VAL A 91 12.32 -10.93 8.16
CA VAL A 91 12.01 -9.72 7.41
C VAL A 91 12.15 -8.53 8.36
N LEU A 92 12.86 -7.49 7.93
CA LEU A 92 13.02 -6.24 8.66
C LEU A 92 12.44 -5.09 7.84
N ILE A 93 11.51 -4.32 8.41
CA ILE A 93 10.97 -3.13 7.75
C ILE A 93 11.75 -1.89 8.21
N VAL A 94 12.34 -1.17 7.27
CA VAL A 94 13.07 0.08 7.53
C VAL A 94 12.49 1.25 6.74
N GLY A 95 12.84 2.48 7.15
CA GLY A 95 12.44 3.73 6.48
C GLY A 95 11.12 4.30 7.01
N GLY A 96 10.81 5.55 6.62
CA GLY A 96 9.68 6.30 7.20
C GLY A 96 8.30 5.71 6.90
N VAL A 97 8.16 4.94 5.81
CA VAL A 97 6.92 4.23 5.48
C VAL A 97 6.73 2.99 6.37
N GLY A 98 7.82 2.48 6.96
CA GLY A 98 7.77 1.34 7.88
C GLY A 98 6.99 1.59 9.17
N CYS A 99 6.74 2.86 9.51
CA CYS A 99 5.88 3.23 10.64
C CYS A 99 4.38 3.05 10.36
N ASN A 100 4.01 2.72 9.12
CA ASN A 100 2.61 2.50 8.77
C ASN A 100 2.11 1.16 9.33
N VAL A 101 1.10 1.24 10.19
CA VAL A 101 0.59 0.06 10.92
C VAL A 101 0.00 -0.97 9.96
N ARG A 102 -0.68 -0.53 8.89
CA ARG A 102 -1.29 -1.44 7.93
C ARG A 102 -0.25 -2.25 7.15
N LEU A 103 0.86 -1.64 6.76
CA LEU A 103 1.99 -2.35 6.14
C LEU A 103 2.60 -3.38 7.10
N GLN A 104 2.79 -3.00 8.37
CA GLN A 104 3.32 -3.91 9.40
C GLN A 104 2.40 -5.11 9.63
N GLU A 105 1.09 -4.90 9.68
CA GLU A 105 0.07 -5.96 9.79
C GLU A 105 0.17 -6.94 8.62
N MET A 106 0.11 -6.45 7.38
CA MET A 106 0.12 -7.31 6.19
C MET A 106 1.43 -8.10 6.06
N MET A 107 2.57 -7.46 6.35
CA MET A 107 3.87 -8.13 6.34
C MET A 107 3.96 -9.17 7.46
N GLY A 108 3.39 -8.88 8.62
CA GLY A 108 3.38 -9.76 9.79
C GLY A 108 2.54 -11.02 9.55
N GLU A 109 1.38 -10.87 8.90
CA GLU A 109 0.55 -11.99 8.45
C GLU A 109 1.31 -12.90 7.49
N MET A 110 1.92 -12.34 6.44
CA MET A 110 2.75 -13.10 5.49
C MET A 110 3.91 -13.82 6.18
N CYS A 111 4.64 -13.14 7.07
CA CYS A 111 5.74 -13.76 7.81
C CYS A 111 5.24 -14.94 8.67
N LYS A 112 4.10 -14.77 9.36
CA LYS A 112 3.50 -15.83 10.19
C LYS A 112 3.11 -17.05 9.36
N GLU A 113 2.54 -16.86 8.19
CA GLU A 113 2.17 -17.96 7.26
C GLU A 113 3.39 -18.71 6.73
N ARG A 114 4.51 -18.01 6.54
CA ARG A 114 5.79 -18.57 6.10
C ARG A 114 6.64 -19.16 7.23
N GLY A 115 6.23 -19.04 8.49
CA GLY A 115 7.06 -19.40 9.64
C GLY A 115 8.28 -18.49 9.84
N ALA A 116 8.22 -17.28 9.29
CA ALA A 116 9.24 -16.24 9.40
C ALA A 116 8.92 -15.22 10.51
N LYS A 117 9.93 -14.44 10.91
CA LYS A 117 9.83 -13.40 11.92
C LYS A 117 9.93 -12.01 11.30
N LEU A 118 8.99 -11.15 11.66
CA LEU A 118 9.02 -9.73 11.33
C LEU A 118 9.72 -8.92 12.44
N PHE A 119 10.55 -7.96 12.03
CA PHE A 119 11.22 -6.99 12.89
C PHE A 119 10.92 -5.55 12.46
#